data_AF-A0A2Z5QXT8-F1
#
_entry.id   AF-A0A2Z5QXT8-F1
#
_cell.length_a   1.000
_cell.length_b   1.000
_cell.length_c   1.000
_cell.angle_alpha   90.00
_cell.angle_beta   90.00
_cell.angle_gamma   90.00
#
_symmetry.space_group_name_H-M   'P 1'
#
loop_
_entity.id
_entity.type
_entity.pdbx_description
1 polymer ?
#
loop_
_entity_poly.entity_id
_entity_poly.type
_entity_poly.pdbx_seq_one_letter_code
_entity_poly.pdbx_strand_id
1 'polypeptide(L)'
;MNSAYAGGYKYDYTGKPSLNTDYITEYKAETKNGVQTVTFKINPKAKFNDGTPIDIESVRAAHRIFTAPAGEYQVTDAPMWKQVKSVEENGDKFSVKVTMEKPYYPIDGGFVISTFIHPALVDKKLFNDGLVDKPLDKYWAGPFKVENWDVSQNSLILTRNDKWWGRSLCWRKSLFVLWVRQPLWQHSRTAKLT
;
A
#
# COMPACT_ATOMS: atom_id res chain seq x y z
N MET A 1 -5.00 -12.30 -6.28
CA MET A 1 -5.24 -12.14 -4.83
C MET A 1 -4.12 -11.30 -4.26
N ASN A 2 -4.42 -10.11 -3.78
CA ASN A 2 -3.42 -9.24 -3.16
C ASN A 2 -3.40 -9.58 -1.66
N SER A 3 -2.40 -10.33 -1.20
CA SER A 3 -2.38 -10.98 0.12
C SER A 3 -1.95 -10.05 1.27
N ALA A 4 -1.28 -8.94 0.96
CA ALA A 4 -0.72 -8.01 1.95
C ALA A 4 -1.07 -6.52 1.71
N TYR A 5 -1.66 -6.19 0.57
CA TYR A 5 -1.76 -4.80 0.08
C TYR A 5 -3.17 -4.22 0.24
N ALA A 6 -3.25 -3.00 0.76
CA ALA A 6 -4.47 -2.21 0.79
C ALA A 6 -4.62 -1.42 -0.51
N GLY A 7 -5.67 -1.71 -1.27
CA GLY A 7 -5.95 -1.05 -2.54
C GLY A 7 -7.45 -0.95 -2.80
N GLY A 8 -7.88 0.23 -3.23
CA GLY A 8 -9.26 0.61 -3.52
C GLY A 8 -9.81 0.07 -4.83
N TYR A 9 -9.00 -0.62 -5.64
CA TYR A 9 -9.44 -1.31 -6.86
C TYR A 9 -9.06 -2.78 -6.85
N LYS A 10 -9.86 -3.59 -7.53
CA LYS A 10 -9.59 -5.00 -7.84
C LYS A 10 -9.83 -5.25 -9.32
N TYR A 11 -9.11 -6.21 -9.86
CA TYR A 11 -9.27 -6.65 -11.24
C TYR A 11 -9.85 -8.06 -11.25
N ASP A 12 -10.77 -8.33 -12.18
CA ASP A 12 -11.25 -9.68 -12.43
C ASP A 12 -10.29 -10.48 -13.32
N TYR A 13 -10.64 -11.74 -13.61
CA TYR A 13 -9.82 -12.63 -14.45
C TYR A 13 -9.68 -12.16 -15.91
N THR A 14 -10.51 -11.21 -16.34
CA THR A 14 -10.45 -10.59 -17.67
C THR A 14 -9.64 -9.29 -17.68
N GLY A 15 -9.14 -8.86 -16.51
CA GLY A 15 -8.43 -7.59 -16.34
C GLY A 15 -9.35 -6.38 -16.23
N LYS A 16 -10.66 -6.58 -16.01
CA LYS A 16 -11.60 -5.46 -15.85
C LYS A 16 -11.48 -4.88 -14.42
N PRO A 17 -11.21 -3.57 -14.28
CA PRO A 17 -11.17 -2.93 -12.97
C PRO A 17 -12.57 -2.80 -12.36
N SER A 18 -12.65 -2.97 -11.05
CA SER A 18 -13.83 -2.65 -10.24
C SER A 18 -13.40 -2.10 -8.88
N LEU A 19 -14.25 -1.28 -8.27
CA LEU A 19 -13.98 -0.74 -6.95
C LEU A 19 -13.89 -1.89 -5.92
N ASN A 20 -12.88 -1.81 -5.07
CA ASN A 20 -12.73 -2.71 -3.94
C ASN A 20 -13.50 -2.16 -2.75
N THR A 21 -14.76 -2.58 -2.63
CA THR A 21 -15.70 -2.17 -1.58
C THR A 21 -15.26 -2.52 -0.17
N ASP A 22 -14.28 -3.42 -0.02
CA ASP A 22 -13.67 -3.67 1.28
C ASP A 22 -12.93 -2.42 1.77
N TYR A 23 -12.33 -1.62 0.88
CA TYR A 23 -11.60 -0.38 1.26
C TYR A 23 -12.35 0.90 0.90
N ILE A 24 -13.04 0.95 -0.23
CA ILE A 24 -13.63 2.19 -0.75
C ILE A 24 -15.10 1.97 -1.09
N THR A 25 -15.97 2.75 -0.46
CA THR A 25 -17.43 2.65 -0.59
C THR A 25 -17.98 3.57 -1.67
N GLU A 26 -17.33 4.70 -1.89
CA GLU A 26 -17.72 5.71 -2.88
C GLU A 26 -16.45 6.25 -3.54
N TYR A 27 -16.50 6.49 -4.85
CA TYR A 27 -15.40 7.07 -5.61
C TYR A 27 -15.96 7.93 -6.74
N LYS A 28 -15.44 9.14 -6.87
CA LYS A 28 -15.80 10.08 -7.92
C LYS A 28 -14.57 10.88 -8.33
N ALA A 29 -14.29 10.89 -9.62
CA ALA A 29 -13.33 11.82 -10.22
C ALA A 29 -14.09 12.85 -11.06
N GLU A 30 -13.67 14.12 -10.99
CA GLU A 30 -14.23 15.20 -11.79
C GLU A 30 -13.14 16.16 -12.27
N THR A 31 -13.36 16.75 -13.44
CA THR A 31 -12.54 17.86 -13.95
C THR A 31 -13.44 19.08 -14.10
N LYS A 32 -13.16 20.16 -13.38
CA LYS A 32 -13.89 21.42 -13.46
C LYS A 32 -12.90 22.56 -13.70
N ASN A 33 -13.15 23.37 -14.73
CA ASN A 33 -12.29 24.51 -15.09
C ASN A 33 -10.80 24.14 -15.21
N GLY A 34 -10.49 22.96 -15.75
CA GLY A 34 -9.12 22.45 -15.90
C GLY A 34 -8.48 21.89 -14.62
N VAL A 35 -9.16 21.96 -13.47
CA VAL A 35 -8.70 21.37 -12.20
C VAL A 35 -9.33 19.99 -12.02
N GLN A 36 -8.48 18.98 -11.80
CA GLN A 36 -8.90 17.62 -11.50
C GLN A 36 -9.04 17.44 -9.99
N THR A 37 -10.15 16.84 -9.57
CA THR A 37 -10.43 16.49 -8.18
C THR A 37 -10.93 15.05 -8.10
N VAL A 38 -10.41 14.30 -7.14
CA VAL A 38 -10.90 12.97 -6.82
C VAL A 38 -11.43 12.98 -5.39
N THR A 39 -12.67 12.54 -5.21
CA THR A 39 -13.32 12.37 -3.91
C THR A 39 -13.67 10.91 -3.70
N PHE A 40 -13.35 10.37 -2.53
CA PHE A 40 -13.65 8.99 -2.20
C PHE A 40 -13.93 8.80 -0.71
N LYS A 41 -14.67 7.74 -0.39
CA LYS A 41 -15.02 7.38 0.97
C LYS A 41 -14.43 6.04 1.35
N ILE A 42 -13.50 6.08 2.29
CA ILE A 42 -12.86 4.90 2.88
C ILE A 42 -13.88 4.18 3.77
N ASN A 43 -13.91 2.86 3.70
CA ASN A 43 -14.73 2.02 4.56
C ASN A 43 -14.27 2.19 6.03
N PRO A 44 -15.11 2.69 6.96
CA PRO A 44 -14.70 2.91 8.35
C PRO A 44 -14.33 1.62 9.11
N LYS A 45 -14.67 0.44 8.55
CA LYS A 45 -14.25 -0.86 9.09
C LYS A 45 -12.81 -1.21 8.72
N ALA A 46 -12.22 -0.52 7.75
CA ALA A 46 -10.89 -0.82 7.23
C ALA A 46 -9.79 -0.42 8.22
N LYS A 47 -8.91 -1.38 8.54
CA LYS A 47 -7.88 -1.24 9.56
C LYS A 47 -6.60 -1.98 9.16
N PHE A 48 -5.47 -1.53 9.66
CA PHE A 48 -4.26 -2.34 9.65
C PHE A 48 -4.32 -3.44 10.72
N ASN A 49 -3.43 -4.42 10.63
CA ASN A 49 -3.40 -5.58 11.52
C ASN A 49 -3.13 -5.21 12.98
N ASP A 50 -2.50 -4.07 13.26
CA ASP A 50 -2.35 -3.52 14.61
C ASP A 50 -3.60 -2.83 15.15
N GLY A 51 -4.61 -2.59 14.30
CA GLY A 51 -5.87 -1.93 14.63
C GLY A 51 -5.93 -0.45 14.24
N THR A 52 -4.83 0.13 13.75
CA THR A 52 -4.81 1.49 13.20
C THR A 52 -5.84 1.62 12.09
N PRO A 53 -6.73 2.63 12.11
CA PRO A 53 -7.71 2.81 11.04
C PRO A 53 -7.02 3.13 9.71
N ILE A 54 -7.59 2.64 8.61
CA ILE A 54 -7.27 3.16 7.28
C ILE A 54 -8.17 4.38 7.09
N ASP A 55 -7.58 5.56 7.16
CA ASP A 55 -8.24 6.84 7.00
C ASP A 55 -7.34 7.80 6.18
N ILE A 56 -7.67 9.09 6.16
CA ILE A 56 -6.91 10.09 5.43
C ILE A 56 -5.40 10.09 5.74
N GLU A 57 -4.99 9.75 6.96
CA GLU A 57 -3.58 9.70 7.33
C GLU A 57 -2.82 8.64 6.54
N SER A 58 -3.51 7.58 6.13
CA SER A 58 -2.91 6.54 5.28
C SER A 58 -2.66 7.03 3.84
N VAL A 59 -3.50 7.95 3.37
CA VAL A 59 -3.37 8.61 2.05
C VAL A 59 -2.28 9.68 2.11
N ARG A 60 -2.23 10.45 3.20
CA ARG A 60 -1.18 11.44 3.45
C ARG A 60 0.19 10.79 3.59
N ALA A 61 0.26 9.64 4.26
CA ALA A 61 1.49 8.85 4.33
C ALA A 61 1.97 8.43 2.94
N ALA A 62 1.06 7.90 2.09
CA ALA A 62 1.38 7.57 0.71
C ALA A 62 1.88 8.78 -0.07
N HIS A 63 1.14 9.89 -0.03
CA HIS A 63 1.53 11.14 -0.70
C HIS A 63 2.92 11.60 -0.25
N ARG A 64 3.19 11.63 1.06
CA ARG A 64 4.49 12.05 1.61
C ARG A 64 5.64 11.15 1.16
N ILE A 65 5.46 9.84 1.18
CA ILE A 65 6.50 8.88 0.79
C ILE A 65 6.82 9.00 -0.70
N PHE A 66 5.78 9.10 -1.55
CA PHE A 66 5.95 9.13 -3.01
C PHE A 66 6.33 10.52 -3.57
N THR A 67 6.22 11.58 -2.78
CA THR A 67 6.65 12.93 -3.15
C THR A 67 7.94 13.38 -2.46
N ALA A 68 8.49 12.53 -1.58
CA ALA A 68 9.75 12.82 -0.91
C ALA A 68 10.90 12.99 -1.91
N PRO A 69 11.93 13.79 -1.57
CA PRO A 69 13.15 13.87 -2.35
C PRO A 69 13.76 12.50 -2.65
N ALA A 70 14.38 12.37 -3.83
CA ALA A 70 15.01 11.14 -4.25
C ALA A 70 16.04 10.65 -3.21
N GLY A 71 15.97 9.37 -2.86
CA GLY A 71 16.85 8.74 -1.88
C GLY A 71 16.37 8.77 -0.43
N GLU A 72 15.31 9.51 -0.09
CA GLU A 72 14.76 9.48 1.28
C GLU A 72 14.03 8.18 1.61
N TYR A 73 13.28 7.65 0.63
CA TYR A 73 12.60 6.36 0.73
C TYR A 73 13.04 5.46 -0.44
N GLN A 74 13.19 4.17 -0.16
CA GLN A 74 13.48 3.13 -1.15
C GLN A 74 12.19 2.73 -1.90
N VAL A 75 11.68 3.66 -2.72
CA VAL A 75 10.49 3.45 -3.55
C VAL A 75 10.82 3.52 -5.04
N THR A 76 10.05 2.80 -5.84
CA THR A 76 9.99 3.07 -7.28
C THR A 76 9.32 4.41 -7.53
N ASP A 77 9.74 5.12 -8.58
CA ASP A 77 9.14 6.42 -8.90
C ASP A 77 7.63 6.30 -9.12
N ALA A 78 6.88 7.27 -8.59
CA ALA A 78 5.44 7.33 -8.70
C ALA A 78 4.99 8.72 -9.22
N PRO A 79 5.10 8.96 -10.55
CA PRO A 79 4.90 10.28 -11.16
C PRO A 79 3.53 10.90 -10.87
N MET A 80 2.50 10.07 -10.68
CA MET A 80 1.14 10.50 -10.35
C MET A 80 1.08 11.26 -9.04
N TRP A 81 1.72 10.76 -7.97
CA TRP A 81 1.70 11.41 -6.66
C TRP A 81 2.38 12.77 -6.70
N LYS A 82 3.37 12.97 -7.57
CA LYS A 82 4.02 14.27 -7.80
C LYS A 82 3.13 15.30 -8.50
N GLN A 83 1.99 14.88 -9.06
CA GLN A 83 0.99 15.79 -9.63
C GLN A 83 -0.10 16.16 -8.61
N VAL A 84 -0.05 15.63 -7.37
CA VAL A 84 -1.04 15.92 -6.33
C VAL A 84 -0.69 17.23 -5.63
N LYS A 85 -1.65 18.15 -5.57
CA LYS A 85 -1.53 19.42 -4.86
C LYS A 85 -1.86 19.27 -3.38
N SER A 86 -2.97 18.61 -3.06
CA SER A 86 -3.45 18.47 -1.69
C SER A 86 -4.24 17.19 -1.47
N VAL A 87 -4.20 16.71 -0.22
CA VAL A 87 -4.99 15.60 0.32
C VAL A 87 -5.71 16.10 1.57
N GLU A 88 -7.02 16.32 1.44
CA GLU A 88 -7.86 17.01 2.40
C GLU A 88 -9.01 16.13 2.88
N GLU A 89 -9.49 16.39 4.09
CA GLU A 89 -10.74 15.81 4.58
C GLU A 89 -11.91 16.42 3.81
N ASN A 90 -12.93 15.61 3.56
CA ASN A 90 -14.16 16.02 2.91
C ASN A 90 -15.34 15.71 3.84
N GLY A 91 -15.36 16.40 4.99
CA GLY A 91 -16.38 16.26 6.03
C GLY A 91 -15.95 15.41 7.23
N ASP A 92 -15.32 14.26 6.98
CA ASP A 92 -14.74 13.40 8.03
C ASP A 92 -13.41 12.77 7.58
N LYS A 93 -12.71 12.13 8.51
CA LYS A 93 -11.40 11.50 8.26
C LYS A 93 -11.44 10.31 7.28
N PHE A 94 -12.61 9.72 7.00
CA PHE A 94 -12.77 8.63 6.04
C PHE A 94 -13.17 9.15 4.65
N SER A 95 -13.62 10.39 4.56
CA SER A 95 -14.02 11.06 3.33
C SER A 95 -12.87 11.93 2.87
N VAL A 96 -12.24 11.58 1.74
CA VAL A 96 -11.00 12.20 1.29
C VAL A 96 -11.24 12.93 -0.03
N LYS A 97 -10.68 14.13 -0.15
CA LYS A 97 -10.58 14.89 -1.39
C LYS A 97 -9.11 15.08 -1.77
N VAL A 98 -8.77 14.64 -2.97
CA VAL A 98 -7.46 14.83 -3.58
C VAL A 98 -7.61 15.84 -4.71
N THR A 99 -6.83 16.92 -4.63
CA THR A 99 -6.79 17.94 -5.68
C THR A 99 -5.47 17.80 -6.44
N MET A 100 -5.54 17.74 -7.76
CA MET A 100 -4.35 17.66 -8.62
C MET A 100 -3.80 19.07 -8.91
N GLU A 101 -2.48 19.21 -8.89
CA GLU A 101 -1.78 20.42 -9.36
C GLU A 101 -1.71 20.46 -10.89
N LYS A 102 -1.44 19.29 -11.49
CA LYS A 102 -1.35 19.11 -12.94
C LYS A 102 -2.29 17.96 -13.36
N PRO A 103 -2.95 18.08 -14.52
CA PRO A 103 -3.81 17.00 -15.00
C PRO A 103 -3.04 15.68 -15.16
N TYR A 104 -3.65 14.59 -14.70
CA TYR A 104 -3.17 13.22 -14.86
C TYR A 104 -4.29 12.39 -15.53
N TYR A 105 -3.94 11.53 -16.48
CA TYR A 105 -4.92 10.74 -17.22
C TYR A 105 -4.54 9.25 -17.25
N PRO A 106 -5.52 8.35 -17.05
CA PRO A 106 -6.92 8.61 -16.71
C PRO A 106 -7.13 8.96 -15.22
N ILE A 107 -7.83 10.05 -14.91
CA ILE A 107 -8.05 10.49 -13.52
C ILE A 107 -9.02 9.59 -12.74
N ASP A 108 -9.96 8.95 -13.46
CA ASP A 108 -10.94 8.00 -12.96
C ASP A 108 -10.42 6.56 -12.83
N GLY A 109 -9.14 6.33 -13.20
CA GLY A 109 -8.48 5.04 -13.14
C GLY A 109 -8.14 4.55 -11.73
N GLY A 110 -8.51 5.28 -10.67
CA GLY A 110 -8.35 4.80 -9.30
C GLY A 110 -6.95 4.93 -8.69
N PHE A 111 -6.03 5.62 -9.36
CA PHE A 111 -4.63 5.69 -8.95
C PHE A 111 -4.44 6.25 -7.54
N VAL A 112 -5.21 7.26 -7.13
CA VAL A 112 -5.12 7.86 -5.78
C VAL A 112 -5.58 6.93 -4.65
N ILE A 113 -6.38 5.91 -4.97
CA ILE A 113 -6.80 4.87 -4.02
C ILE A 113 -6.09 3.55 -4.26
N SER A 114 -5.06 3.52 -5.11
CA SER A 114 -4.30 2.30 -5.39
C SER A 114 -3.55 1.79 -4.16
N THR A 115 -3.15 2.67 -3.26
CA THR A 115 -2.30 2.36 -2.10
C THR A 115 -2.73 3.12 -0.86
N PHE A 116 -2.89 2.42 0.25
CA PHE A 116 -2.93 3.00 1.59
C PHE A 116 -1.69 2.57 2.38
N ILE A 117 -0.93 3.52 2.92
CA ILE A 117 0.30 3.24 3.66
C ILE A 117 0.08 3.50 5.15
N HIS A 118 0.54 2.59 6.00
CA HIS A 118 0.46 2.78 7.45
C HIS A 118 1.25 4.02 7.89
N PRO A 119 0.69 4.95 8.69
CA PRO A 119 1.35 6.21 9.06
C PRO A 119 2.73 6.04 9.72
N ALA A 120 2.95 4.97 10.49
CA ALA A 120 4.27 4.66 11.05
C ALA A 120 5.38 4.50 9.99
N LEU A 121 5.04 4.08 8.77
CA LEU A 121 5.99 3.90 7.67
C LEU A 121 6.48 5.24 7.06
N VAL A 122 6.00 6.38 7.57
CA VAL A 122 6.61 7.69 7.30
C VAL A 122 7.97 7.82 7.99
N ASP A 123 8.26 7.03 9.02
CA ASP A 123 9.62 6.96 9.56
C ASP A 123 10.56 6.30 8.53
N LYS A 124 11.52 7.09 8.02
CA LYS A 124 12.41 6.67 6.93
C LYS A 124 13.24 5.43 7.28
N LYS A 125 13.71 5.34 8.53
CA LYS A 125 14.52 4.21 9.00
C LYS A 125 13.67 2.94 9.05
N LEU A 126 12.46 3.03 9.59
CA LEU A 126 11.51 1.93 9.60
C LEU A 126 11.12 1.50 8.18
N PHE A 127 10.88 2.45 7.28
CA PHE A 127 10.52 2.16 5.89
C PHE A 127 11.64 1.44 5.13
N ASN A 128 12.85 2.00 5.17
CA ASN A 128 13.98 1.52 4.36
C ASN A 128 14.60 0.23 4.94
N ASP A 129 14.73 0.14 6.26
CA ASP A 129 15.51 -0.93 6.88
C ASP A 129 14.63 -1.88 7.72
N GLY A 130 13.57 -1.35 8.32
CA GLY A 130 12.80 -2.06 9.34
C GLY A 130 11.93 -3.21 8.84
N LEU A 131 11.75 -3.33 7.52
CA LEU A 131 10.96 -4.38 6.87
C LEU A 131 11.81 -5.45 6.17
N VAL A 132 13.15 -5.28 6.13
CA VAL A 132 14.07 -6.11 5.32
C VAL A 132 14.24 -7.52 5.91
N ASP A 133 14.57 -7.61 7.19
CA ASP A 133 14.91 -8.90 7.82
C ASP A 133 13.68 -9.65 8.35
N LYS A 134 12.59 -8.94 8.60
CA LYS A 134 11.36 -9.50 9.14
C LYS A 134 10.13 -8.79 8.57
N PRO A 135 9.14 -9.55 8.05
CA PRO A 135 7.86 -8.96 7.68
C PRO A 135 7.17 -8.42 8.94
N LEU A 136 6.95 -7.10 8.99
CA LEU A 136 6.15 -6.45 10.03
C LEU A 136 4.68 -6.41 9.60
N ASP A 137 4.05 -7.58 9.64
CA ASP A 137 2.68 -7.78 9.21
C ASP A 137 1.64 -6.97 10.00
N LYS A 138 2.01 -6.44 11.17
CA LYS A 138 1.22 -5.46 11.92
C LYS A 138 0.84 -4.22 11.10
N TYR A 139 1.66 -3.83 10.13
CA TYR A 139 1.39 -2.71 9.22
C TYR A 139 0.66 -3.12 7.94
N TRP A 140 0.32 -4.40 7.77
CA TRP A 140 -0.45 -4.86 6.64
C TRP A 140 -1.93 -4.63 6.88
N ALA A 141 -2.67 -4.54 5.78
CA ALA A 141 -4.11 -4.37 5.80
C ALA A 141 -4.64 -5.36 4.77
N GLY A 142 -4.99 -6.56 5.22
CA GLY A 142 -5.34 -7.63 4.31
C GLY A 142 -5.91 -8.86 5.03
N PRO A 143 -6.40 -9.84 4.26
CA PRO A 143 -7.05 -11.02 4.81
C PRO A 143 -6.09 -12.05 5.41
N PHE A 144 -4.78 -11.82 5.29
CA PHE A 144 -3.73 -12.70 5.80
C PHE A 144 -2.80 -11.95 6.75
N LYS A 145 -2.20 -12.72 7.67
CA LYS A 145 -1.13 -12.31 8.57
C LYS A 145 -0.03 -13.36 8.57
N VAL A 146 1.16 -13.01 9.05
CA VAL A 146 2.31 -13.91 9.04
C VAL A 146 2.13 -14.95 10.14
N GLU A 147 2.11 -16.22 9.75
CA GLU A 147 2.18 -17.36 10.67
C GLU A 147 3.64 -17.71 10.96
N ASN A 148 4.48 -17.78 9.92
CA ASN A 148 5.90 -18.12 10.05
C ASN A 148 6.74 -17.39 9.00
N TRP A 149 7.95 -17.00 9.39
CA TRP A 149 8.97 -16.45 8.50
C TRP A 149 10.29 -17.17 8.78
N ASP A 150 10.76 -17.94 7.81
CA ASP A 150 11.99 -18.70 7.90
C ASP A 150 12.91 -18.33 6.74
N VAL A 151 13.92 -17.50 7.05
CA VAL A 151 14.93 -17.06 6.08
C VAL A 151 15.80 -18.23 5.61
N SER A 152 16.10 -19.19 6.49
CA SER A 152 16.95 -20.34 6.15
C SER A 152 16.30 -21.25 5.11
N GLN A 153 14.98 -21.35 5.15
CA GLN A 153 14.18 -22.14 4.23
C GLN A 153 13.56 -21.31 3.09
N ASN A 154 13.81 -20.00 3.04
CA ASN A 154 13.11 -19.06 2.13
C ASN A 154 11.59 -19.28 2.15
N SER A 155 10.99 -19.28 3.35
CA SER A 155 9.57 -19.63 3.53
C SER A 155 8.80 -18.54 4.28
N LEU A 156 7.62 -18.18 3.74
CA LEU A 156 6.68 -17.25 4.34
C LEU A 156 5.30 -17.92 4.45
N ILE A 157 4.96 -18.40 5.64
CA ILE A 157 3.64 -19.01 5.87
C ILE A 157 2.67 -17.93 6.29
N LEU A 158 1.54 -17.84 5.59
CA LEU A 158 0.46 -16.91 5.90
C LEU A 158 -0.76 -17.65 6.41
N THR A 159 -1.33 -17.14 7.51
CA THR A 159 -2.60 -17.61 8.05
C THR A 159 -3.66 -16.53 7.93
N ARG A 160 -4.92 -16.90 8.12
CA ARG A 160 -6.04 -15.96 8.07
C ARG A 160 -5.89 -14.88 9.14
N ASN A 161 -6.11 -13.64 8.75
CA ASN A 161 -6.23 -12.52 9.66
C ASN A 161 -7.65 -12.48 10.25
N ASP A 162 -7.76 -12.72 11.55
CA ASP A 162 -8.99 -12.65 12.33
C ASP A 162 -9.55 -11.22 12.44
N LYS A 163 -8.71 -10.21 12.22
CA LYS A 163 -9.10 -8.79 12.21
C LYS A 163 -9.59 -8.30 10.83
N TRP A 164 -9.58 -9.17 9.82
CA TRP A 164 -10.03 -8.80 8.47
C TRP A 164 -11.54 -8.51 8.43
N TRP A 165 -11.90 -7.34 7.93
CA TRP A 165 -13.29 -6.83 7.89
C TRP A 165 -14.02 -7.13 6.58
N GLY A 166 -13.27 -7.42 5.51
CA GLY A 166 -13.82 -7.65 4.19
C GLY A 166 -14.45 -9.04 4.06
N ARG A 167 -14.78 -9.43 2.82
CA ARG A 167 -15.40 -10.73 2.57
C ARG A 167 -14.51 -11.87 3.09
N SER A 168 -15.13 -12.77 3.87
CA SER A 168 -14.48 -13.97 4.38
C SER A 168 -13.93 -14.82 3.24
N LEU A 169 -12.65 -15.16 3.30
CA LEU A 169 -12.04 -16.12 2.37
C LEU A 169 -12.59 -17.53 2.64
N CYS A 170 -12.78 -18.31 1.58
CA CYS A 170 -13.14 -19.72 1.67
C CYS A 170 -11.96 -20.61 2.13
N TRP A 171 -10.73 -20.12 2.05
CA TRP A 171 -9.51 -20.85 2.39
C TRP A 171 -9.05 -20.58 3.83
N ARG A 172 -8.60 -21.64 4.54
CA ARG A 172 -8.17 -21.56 5.95
C ARG A 172 -6.69 -21.22 6.14
N LYS A 173 -5.82 -21.61 5.20
CA LYS A 173 -4.38 -21.30 5.18
C LYS A 173 -3.95 -21.03 3.75
N SER A 174 -3.00 -20.12 3.57
CA SER A 174 -2.33 -19.90 2.29
C SER A 174 -0.83 -20.00 2.51
N LEU A 175 -0.24 -21.09 2.06
CA LEU A 175 1.20 -21.26 2.07
C LEU A 175 1.79 -20.53 0.86
N PHE A 176 2.56 -19.47 1.10
CA PHE A 176 3.40 -18.85 0.08
C PHE A 176 4.86 -19.24 0.32
N VAL A 177 5.33 -20.29 -0.34
CA VAL A 177 6.78 -20.54 -0.41
C VAL A 177 7.36 -19.55 -1.42
N LEU A 178 7.92 -18.45 -0.92
CA LEU A 178 8.64 -17.50 -1.77
C LEU A 178 10.09 -17.97 -1.89
N TRP A 179 10.43 -18.65 -3.00
CA TRP A 179 11.82 -18.91 -3.35
C TRP A 179 12.53 -17.57 -3.66
N VAL A 180 13.05 -16.90 -2.63
CA VAL A 180 13.97 -15.78 -2.81
C VAL A 180 15.34 -16.37 -3.10
N ARG A 181 15.66 -16.53 -4.38
CA ARG A 181 17.04 -16.78 -4.80
C ARG A 181 17.80 -15.47 -4.59
N GLN A 182 18.50 -15.33 -3.46
CA GLN A 182 19.45 -14.24 -3.27
C GLN A 182 20.41 -14.21 -4.48
N PRO A 183 20.59 -13.09 -5.19
CA PRO A 183 21.67 -12.99 -6.17
C PRO A 183 23.00 -13.04 -5.42
N LEU A 184 23.83 -14.03 -5.75
CA LEU A 184 25.21 -14.15 -5.32
C LEU A 184 26.04 -12.97 -5.85
N TRP A 185 25.97 -11.80 -5.21
CA TRP A 185 26.85 -10.66 -5.50
C TRP A 185 27.20 -9.88 -4.22
N GLN A 186 27.75 -10.56 -3.22
CA GLN A 186 28.45 -9.90 -2.11
C GLN A 186 29.67 -10.70 -1.63
N HIS A 187 30.57 -11.14 -2.52
CA HIS A 187 31.89 -11.65 -2.10
C HIS A 187 32.99 -11.11 -3.03
N SER A 188 33.35 -9.84 -2.91
CA SER A 188 34.68 -9.36 -3.34
C SER A 188 35.04 -8.00 -2.73
N ARG A 189 35.27 -7.94 -1.41
CA ARG A 189 36.11 -6.90 -0.80
C ARG A 189 36.79 -7.48 0.43
N THR A 190 38.00 -8.01 0.23
CA THR A 190 39.25 -7.64 0.96
C THR A 190 40.38 -8.63 0.64
N ALA A 191 41.40 -8.15 -0.06
CA ALA A 191 42.78 -8.56 0.17
C ALA A 191 43.68 -7.39 -0.25
N LYS A 192 44.13 -6.61 0.74
CA LYS A 192 45.30 -5.75 0.60
C LYS A 192 46.51 -6.69 0.48
N LEU A 193 47.35 -6.50 -0.54
CA LEU A 193 48.69 -7.07 -0.60
C LEU A 193 49.69 -5.93 -0.39
N THR A 194 50.45 -6.07 0.69
CA THR A 194 51.81 -5.51 0.88
C THR A 194 52.76 -6.04 -0.17
#